data_AF-A0A5E4KLE4-F1
#
_entry.id   AF-A0A5E4KLE4-F1
#
_cell.length_a   1.000
_cell.length_b   1.000
_cell.length_c   1.000
_cell.angle_alpha   90.00
_cell.angle_beta   90.00
_cell.angle_gamma   90.00
#
_symmetry.space_group_name_H-M   'P 1'
#
loop_
_entity.id
_entity.type
_entity.pdbx_description
1 polymer ?
#
loop_
_entity_poly.entity_id
_entity_poly.type
_entity_poly.pdbx_seq_one_letter_code
_entity_poly.pdbx_strand_id
1 'polypeptide(L)'
;MNGTEVKLEKAKLIEIEWDDKNPPDPPEMVGKGIDVQFNPQTLKLTYSNQLSGGDKSGKSSKQFVGKGTTKLSLDLWFDVTVPVTDSKKKKMMCGF
;
A
#
# COMPACT_ATOMS: atom_id res chain seq x y z
N MET A 1 -18.37 -26.36 -15.91
CA MET A 1 -17.96 -25.37 -14.89
C MET A 1 -16.64 -24.77 -15.34
N ASN A 2 -16.68 -23.61 -16.01
CA ASN A 2 -15.48 -22.98 -16.54
C ASN A 2 -14.80 -22.22 -15.39
N GLY A 3 -13.74 -22.81 -14.83
CA GLY A 3 -12.88 -22.14 -13.87
C GLY A 3 -11.94 -21.19 -14.60
N THR A 4 -12.18 -19.89 -14.48
CA THR A 4 -11.22 -18.87 -14.89
C THR A 4 -9.94 -19.07 -14.07
N GLU A 5 -8.80 -19.25 -14.73
CA GLU A 5 -7.49 -19.37 -14.06
C GLU A 5 -7.23 -18.09 -13.26
N VAL A 6 -7.22 -18.20 -11.92
CA VAL A 6 -6.97 -17.05 -11.04
C VAL A 6 -5.47 -16.83 -10.96
N LYS A 7 -4.96 -15.91 -11.78
CA LYS A 7 -3.57 -15.45 -11.70
C LYS A 7 -3.36 -14.63 -10.43
N LEU A 8 -2.42 -15.06 -9.58
CA LEU A 8 -2.06 -14.33 -8.37
C LEU A 8 -1.24 -13.08 -8.71
N GLU A 9 -1.83 -11.90 -8.52
CA GLU A 9 -1.11 -10.63 -8.61
C GLU A 9 -0.42 -10.29 -7.28
N LYS A 10 0.82 -9.83 -7.36
CA LYS A 10 1.67 -9.51 -6.21
C LYS A 10 1.62 -8.02 -5.91
N ALA A 11 1.67 -7.66 -4.63
CA ALA A 11 1.78 -6.28 -4.21
C ALA A 11 3.18 -5.70 -4.53
N LYS A 12 3.23 -4.38 -4.71
CA LYS A 12 4.47 -3.63 -4.88
C LYS A 12 4.55 -2.51 -3.87
N LEU A 13 5.70 -2.32 -3.27
CA LEU A 13 6.03 -1.11 -2.53
C LEU A 13 6.73 -0.14 -3.47
N ILE A 14 6.19 1.06 -3.60
CA ILE A 14 6.69 2.08 -4.51
C ILE A 14 6.93 3.33 -3.66
N GLU A 15 8.13 3.88 -3.81
CA GLU A 15 8.48 5.15 -3.21
C GLU A 15 7.85 6.31 -3.99
N ILE A 16 7.28 7.25 -3.24
CA ILE A 16 6.61 8.44 -3.75
C ILE A 16 7.26 9.69 -3.16
N GLU A 17 7.17 10.80 -3.88
CA GLU A 17 7.47 12.12 -3.34
C GLU A 17 6.19 12.72 -2.75
N TRP A 18 6.30 13.31 -1.55
CA TRP A 18 5.15 13.88 -0.87
C TRP A 18 5.49 15.25 -0.29
N ASP A 19 4.83 16.30 -0.81
CA ASP A 19 4.85 17.65 -0.25
C ASP A 19 3.58 17.87 0.59
N ASP A 20 3.75 18.18 1.88
CA ASP A 20 2.63 18.45 2.79
C ASP A 20 1.81 19.70 2.42
N LYS A 21 2.37 20.63 1.65
CA LYS A 21 1.71 21.89 1.26
C LYS A 21 0.96 21.75 -0.04
N ASN A 22 1.57 21.10 -1.03
CA ASN A 22 1.01 20.86 -2.36
C ASN A 22 1.29 19.42 -2.80
N PRO A 23 0.61 18.43 -2.20
CA PRO A 23 0.85 17.04 -2.55
C PRO A 23 0.44 16.78 -4.01
N PRO A 24 1.27 16.09 -4.81
CA PRO A 24 0.89 15.69 -6.16
C PRO A 24 -0.30 14.70 -6.14
N ASP A 25 -1.27 14.90 -7.04
CA ASP A 25 -2.43 14.02 -7.23
C ASP A 25 -2.61 13.68 -8.72
N PRO A 26 -2.33 12.43 -9.15
CA PRO A 26 -1.89 11.30 -8.33
C PRO A 26 -0.45 11.47 -7.83
N PRO A 27 -0.05 10.76 -6.76
CA PRO A 27 1.31 10.82 -6.24
C PRO A 27 2.32 10.40 -7.33
N GLU A 28 3.38 11.20 -7.49
CA GLU A 28 4.42 10.88 -8.47
C GLU A 28 5.30 9.72 -7.97
N MET A 29 5.41 8.70 -8.81
CA MET A 29 6.29 7.55 -8.57
C MET A 29 7.73 7.93 -8.95
N VAL A 30 8.50 8.40 -7.98
CA VAL A 30 9.84 8.92 -8.20
C VAL A 30 10.96 7.92 -7.91
N GLY A 31 10.67 6.85 -7.18
CA GLY A 31 11.69 5.98 -6.60
C GLY A 31 11.59 4.50 -6.94
N LYS A 32 12.34 3.70 -6.17
CA LYS A 32 12.49 2.26 -6.45
C LYS A 32 11.23 1.49 -6.07
N GLY A 33 10.76 0.66 -6.99
CA GLY A 33 9.73 -0.34 -6.73
C GLY A 33 10.34 -1.64 -6.16
N ILE A 34 9.71 -2.19 -5.13
CA ILE A 34 10.05 -3.49 -4.53
C ILE A 34 8.86 -4.42 -4.68
N ASP A 35 9.04 -5.52 -5.42
CA ASP A 35 8.06 -6.60 -5.50
C ASP A 35 8.07 -7.40 -4.19
N VAL A 36 6.90 -7.61 -3.58
CA VAL A 36 6.82 -8.44 -2.36
C VAL A 36 6.89 -9.92 -2.73
N GLN A 37 7.61 -10.71 -1.93
CA GLN A 37 7.68 -12.16 -2.14
C GLN A 37 6.34 -12.82 -1.81
N PHE A 38 5.75 -12.43 -0.68
CA PHE A 38 4.46 -12.90 -0.21
C PHE A 38 3.53 -11.71 0.02
N ASN A 39 2.31 -11.81 -0.49
CA ASN A 39 1.31 -10.78 -0.23
C ASN A 39 0.97 -10.80 1.27
N PRO A 40 0.81 -9.62 1.90
CA PRO A 40 0.38 -9.57 3.29
C PRO A 40 -0.99 -10.24 3.42
N GLN A 41 -1.20 -10.96 4.52
CA GLN A 41 -2.51 -11.55 4.81
C GLN A 41 -3.55 -10.48 5.15
N THR A 42 -3.12 -9.36 5.74
CA THR A 42 -3.99 -8.29 6.25
C THR A 42 -3.43 -6.92 5.90
N LEU A 43 -4.32 -5.99 5.53
CA LEU A 43 -4.03 -4.56 5.40
C LEU A 43 -4.92 -3.80 6.40
N LYS A 44 -4.33 -3.25 7.46
CA LYS A 44 -5.07 -2.51 8.48
C LYS A 44 -4.97 -1.02 8.23
N LEU A 45 -6.08 -0.39 7.89
CA LEU A 45 -6.18 1.05 7.70
C LEU A 45 -6.95 1.68 8.87
N THR A 46 -6.32 2.63 9.55
CA THR A 46 -6.90 3.34 10.69
C THR A 46 -7.05 4.81 10.34
N TYR A 47 -8.26 5.34 10.48
CA TYR A 47 -8.56 6.75 10.35
C TYR A 47 -8.94 7.32 11.72
N SER A 48 -8.39 8.47 12.08
CA SER A 48 -8.76 9.19 13.31
C SER A 48 -9.10 10.62 12.98
N ASN A 49 -10.29 11.07 13.39
CA ASN A 49 -10.77 12.44 13.23
C ASN A 49 -11.08 13.02 14.61
N GLN A 50 -10.57 14.22 14.92
CA GLN A 50 -10.83 14.89 16.19
C GLN A 50 -11.97 15.93 16.04
N LEU A 51 -12.96 15.83 16.91
CA LEU A 51 -14.07 16.79 17.03
C LEU A 51 -13.91 17.47 18.40
N SER A 52 -13.86 18.80 18.46
CA SER A 52 -13.97 19.53 19.73
C SER A 52 -15.21 20.41 19.71
N GLY A 53 -16.13 20.18 20.65
CA GLY A 53 -17.32 21.00 20.86
C GLY A 53 -17.09 21.90 22.06
N GLY A 54 -17.37 23.20 21.92
CA GLY A 54 -17.27 24.16 23.03
C GLY A 54 -18.32 23.89 24.10
N ASP A 55 -17.88 23.75 25.35
CA ASP A 55 -18.71 23.63 26.54
C ASP A 55 -19.30 25.00 26.92
N LYS A 56 -20.33 25.43 26.18
CA LYS A 56 -21.16 26.58 26.57
C LYS A 56 -22.63 26.23 26.38
N SER A 57 -23.39 26.37 27.48
CA SER A 57 -24.84 26.26 27.54
C SER A 57 -25.50 27.28 26.61
N GLY A 58 -25.70 26.91 25.35
CA GLY A 58 -26.38 27.72 24.34
C GLY A 58 -25.91 27.34 22.94
N LYS A 59 -26.66 26.44 22.27
CA LYS A 59 -26.52 26.02 20.86
C LYS A 59 -25.08 26.13 20.33
N SER A 60 -24.16 25.29 20.82
CA SER A 60 -22.77 25.33 20.32
C SER A 60 -22.66 24.65 18.96
N SER A 61 -22.08 25.38 18.00
CA SER A 61 -21.65 24.88 16.70
C SER A 61 -20.54 23.83 16.93
N LYS A 62 -20.76 22.60 16.46
CA LYS A 62 -19.72 21.58 16.45
C LYS A 62 -18.62 22.04 15.49
N GLN A 63 -17.49 22.51 16.03
CA GLN A 63 -16.37 22.96 15.20
C GLN A 63 -15.43 21.78 14.96
N PHE A 64 -15.24 21.45 13.68
CA PHE A 64 -14.24 20.47 13.27
C PHE A 64 -12.85 21.07 13.54
N VAL A 65 -12.12 20.53 14.52
CA VAL A 65 -10.79 21.03 14.88
C VAL A 65 -9.77 19.90 14.78
N GLY A 66 -8.92 20.01 13.76
CA GLY A 66 -7.65 19.29 13.73
C GLY A 66 -7.64 18.10 12.78
N LYS A 67 -6.66 18.15 11.88
CA LYS A 67 -6.30 17.21 10.82
C LYS A 67 -6.57 15.74 11.20
N GLY A 68 -7.33 15.04 10.37
CA GLY A 68 -7.47 13.59 10.49
C GLY A 68 -6.15 12.90 10.16
N THR A 69 -5.82 11.82 10.88
CA THR A 69 -4.63 11.00 10.60
C THR A 69 -5.06 9.67 9.98
N THR A 70 -4.37 9.27 8.92
CA THR A 70 -4.57 7.98 8.25
C THR A 70 -3.31 7.15 8.44
N LYS A 71 -3.45 5.93 8.97
CA LYS A 71 -2.33 5.01 9.19
C LYS A 71 -2.62 3.65 8.57
N LEU A 72 -1.75 3.21 7.66
CA LEU A 72 -1.74 1.84 7.13
C LEU A 72 -0.73 1.00 7.92
N SER A 73 -1.09 -0.23 8.26
CA SER A 73 -0.23 -1.20 8.95
C SER A 73 -0.37 -2.57 8.29
N LEU A 74 0.76 -3.21 8.03
CA LEU A 74 0.88 -4.49 7.34
C LEU A 74 2.18 -5.20 7.75
N ASP A 75 2.21 -6.52 7.61
CA ASP A 75 3.37 -7.36 7.89
C ASP A 75 3.82 -8.08 6.62
N LEU A 76 5.13 -8.06 6.32
CA LEU A 76 5.73 -8.69 5.15
C LEU A 76 6.79 -9.70 5.57
N TRP A 77 6.81 -10.83 4.88
CA TRP A 77 7.81 -11.89 5.06
C TRP A 77 8.78 -11.91 3.89
N PHE A 78 10.07 -12.03 4.21
CA PHE A 78 11.15 -12.21 3.24
C PHE A 78 11.90 -13.50 3.58
N ASP A 79 11.88 -14.44 2.66
CA ASP A 79 12.61 -15.70 2.78
C ASP A 79 13.86 -15.67 1.90
N VAL A 80 14.97 -16.17 2.43
CA VAL A 80 16.28 -16.29 1.75
C VAL A 80 16.78 -17.74 1.71
N THR A 81 16.00 -18.68 2.24
CA THR A 81 16.39 -20.09 2.40
C THR A 81 16.16 -20.91 1.13
N VAL A 82 15.29 -20.44 0.23
CA VAL A 82 15.01 -21.13 -1.03
C VAL A 82 16.15 -20.87 -2.01
N PRO A 83 16.85 -21.94 -2.50
CA PRO A 83 17.86 -21.77 -3.53
C PRO A 83 17.21 -21.21 -4.80
N VAL A 84 17.83 -20.20 -5.39
CA VAL A 84 17.36 -19.60 -6.65
C VAL A 84 17.50 -20.65 -7.75
N THR A 85 16.45 -21.42 -8.01
CA THR A 85 16.38 -22.30 -9.18
C THR A 85 16.20 -21.42 -10.41
N ASP A 86 17.28 -21.21 -11.16
CA ASP A 86 17.37 -20.44 -12.41
C ASP A 86 16.46 -21.04 -13.50
N SER A 87 15.16 -20.89 -13.36
CA SER A 87 14.14 -21.44 -14.27
C SER A 87 13.94 -20.56 -15.52
N LYS A 88 14.72 -19.47 -15.66
CA LYS A 88 14.61 -18.52 -16.78
C LYS A 88 15.66 -18.76 -17.89
N LYS A 89 16.24 -19.95 -18.00
CA LYS A 89 17.16 -20.35 -19.10
C LYS A 89 16.60 -21.37 -20.10
N LYS A 90 15.28 -21.49 -20.27
CA LYS A 90 14.68 -22.40 -21.28
C LYS A 90 13.78 -21.71 -22.29
N LYS A 91 14.20 -20.56 -22.83
CA LYS A 91 13.58 -19.97 -24.04
C LYS A 91 14.57 -19.50 -25.12
N MET A 92 15.86 -19.83 -25.00
CA MET A 92 16.90 -19.42 -25.95
C MET A 92 17.73 -20.59 -26.51
N MET A 93 17.16 -21.79 -26.58
CA MET A 93 17.77 -22.93 -27.29
C MET A 93 16.64 -23.75 -27.92
N CYS A 94 16.16 -23.28 -29.06
CA CYS A 94 15.54 -24.05 -30.14
C CYS A 94 15.24 -23.06 -31.27
N GLY A 95 16.23 -22.86 -32.14
CA GLY A 95 16.14 -22.17 -33.41
C GLY A 95 17.31 -22.68 -34.23
N PHE A 96 16.96 -23.42 -35.28
CA PHE A 96 17.82 -24.22 -36.17
C PHE A 96 19.09 -23.50 -36.65
#